data_AF-A0A3R7E5Q5-F1
#
_entry.id   AF-A0A3R7E5Q5-F1
#
_cell.length_a   1.000
_cell.length_b   1.000
_cell.length_c   1.000
_cell.angle_alpha   90.00
_cell.angle_beta   90.00
_cell.angle_gamma   90.00
#
_symmetry.space_group_name_H-M   'P 1'
#
loop_
_entity.id
_entity.type
_entity.pdbx_description
1 polymer ?
#
loop_
_entity_poly.entity_id
_entity_poly.type
_entity_poly.pdbx_seq_one_letter_code
_entity_poly.pdbx_strand_id
1 'polypeptide(L)'
;MERGGGEAIIIYGPIGSGKTTICLRLIEELEGRGLKVLGLISPRVYEGDRLIGYDLLSLSTGERRPLCRVPERAEGDWLSYGRLHYAFSSEAFRWGNRILEDAAGEMGEGVIVFIDEFGRLEALELGLYGGAMAVAEGLRRGGAAIYTCRDNLIERVEELLRGRARRVLRHRPHDIQGILRCLGSGSLRNTRLEAF
;
A
#
# COMPACT_ATOMS: atom_id res chain seq x y z
N MET A 1 -8.15 7.27 -27.52
CA MET A 1 -7.69 7.43 -26.13
C MET A 1 -7.55 6.05 -25.53
N GLU A 2 -6.34 5.50 -25.55
CA GLU A 2 -6.05 4.16 -25.06
C GLU A 2 -6.24 4.11 -23.55
N ARG A 3 -7.02 3.12 -23.10
CA ARG A 3 -7.28 2.86 -21.68
C ARG A 3 -6.01 2.24 -21.08
N GLY A 4 -5.01 3.05 -20.77
CA GLY A 4 -4.08 2.72 -19.69
C GLY A 4 -4.93 2.38 -18.45
N GLY A 5 -4.63 1.30 -17.73
CA GLY A 5 -5.73 0.75 -16.95
C GLY A 5 -5.47 -0.33 -15.92
N GLY A 6 -4.37 -0.23 -15.19
CA GLY A 6 -4.19 -0.98 -13.96
C GLY A 6 -5.37 -0.83 -12.99
N GLU A 7 -5.45 -1.75 -12.04
CA GLU A 7 -6.53 -1.80 -11.06
C GLU A 7 -6.07 -1.24 -9.72
N ALA A 8 -6.90 -0.42 -9.09
CA ALA A 8 -6.66 0.01 -7.72
C ALA A 8 -7.65 -0.65 -6.77
N ILE A 9 -7.13 -1.12 -5.65
CA ILE A 9 -7.92 -1.71 -4.56
C ILE A 9 -7.69 -0.88 -3.31
N ILE A 10 -8.78 -0.46 -2.67
CA ILE A 10 -8.77 0.24 -1.40
C ILE A 10 -9.25 -0.74 -0.33
N ILE A 11 -8.37 -1.13 0.58
CA ILE A 11 -8.70 -1.92 1.77
C ILE A 11 -8.92 -0.96 2.93
N TYR A 12 -10.16 -0.82 3.40
CA TYR A 12 -10.52 0.20 4.37
C TYR A 12 -11.15 -0.35 5.64
N GLY A 13 -10.93 0.35 6.75
CA GLY A 13 -11.53 0.01 8.04
C GLY A 13 -10.87 0.72 9.22
N PRO A 14 -11.41 0.56 10.45
CA PRO A 14 -10.90 1.24 11.63
C PRO A 14 -9.47 0.78 12.02
N ILE A 15 -8.84 1.50 12.95
CA ILE A 15 -7.56 1.04 13.52
C ILE A 15 -7.77 -0.34 14.14
N GLY A 16 -6.88 -1.29 13.84
CA GLY A 16 -6.97 -2.65 14.40
C GLY A 16 -7.94 -3.58 13.66
N SER A 17 -8.53 -3.15 12.54
CA SER A 17 -9.43 -3.99 11.75
C SER A 17 -8.74 -5.12 10.95
N GLY A 18 -7.43 -5.35 11.14
CA GLY A 18 -6.68 -6.39 10.43
C GLY A 18 -6.22 -6.05 9.01
N LYS A 19 -6.15 -4.76 8.63
CA LYS A 19 -5.68 -4.32 7.28
C LYS A 19 -4.29 -4.86 6.94
N THR A 20 -3.29 -4.58 7.78
CA THR A 20 -1.92 -5.08 7.56
C THR A 20 -1.86 -6.62 7.57
N THR A 21 -2.65 -7.28 8.41
CA THR A 21 -2.74 -8.75 8.44
C THR A 21 -3.29 -9.32 7.14
N ILE A 22 -4.32 -8.71 6.55
CA ILE A 22 -4.83 -9.17 5.25
C ILE A 22 -3.84 -8.87 4.12
N CYS A 23 -3.13 -7.74 4.17
CA CYS A 23 -2.07 -7.44 3.21
C CYS A 23 -0.98 -8.51 3.22
N LEU A 24 -0.51 -8.93 4.39
CA LEU A 24 0.48 -10.02 4.51
C LEU A 24 0.01 -11.32 3.86
N ARG A 25 -1.24 -11.73 4.12
CA ARG A 25 -1.82 -12.92 3.48
C ARG A 25 -1.96 -12.78 1.97
N LEU A 26 -2.34 -11.59 1.50
CA LEU A 26 -2.43 -11.30 0.07
C LEU A 26 -1.05 -11.37 -0.59
N ILE A 27 -0.01 -10.85 0.05
CA ILE A 27 1.38 -10.92 -0.45
C ILE A 27 1.77 -12.38 -0.69
N GLU A 28 1.63 -13.24 0.32
CA GLU A 28 1.94 -14.67 0.23
C GLU A 28 1.18 -15.37 -0.92
N GLU A 29 -0.13 -15.12 -1.03
CA GLU A 29 -0.98 -15.69 -2.08
C GLU A 29 -0.64 -15.20 -3.49
N LEU A 30 -0.25 -13.93 -3.64
CA LEU A 30 0.07 -13.33 -4.93
C LEU A 30 1.45 -13.76 -5.41
N GLU A 31 2.44 -13.81 -4.51
CA GLU A 31 3.77 -14.36 -4.79
C GLU A 31 3.68 -15.84 -5.16
N GLY A 32 2.86 -16.62 -4.45
CA GLY A 32 2.59 -18.02 -4.78
C GLY A 32 1.96 -18.24 -6.17
N ARG A 33 1.37 -17.20 -6.76
CA ARG A 33 0.86 -17.19 -8.15
C ARG A 33 1.89 -16.69 -9.17
N GLY A 34 3.12 -16.40 -8.74
CA GLY A 34 4.18 -15.87 -9.60
C GLY A 34 4.03 -14.39 -9.93
N LEU A 35 3.19 -13.65 -9.20
CA LEU A 35 3.05 -12.20 -9.39
C LEU A 35 4.19 -11.48 -8.66
N LYS A 36 4.67 -10.39 -9.26
CA LYS A 36 5.71 -9.55 -8.66
C LYS A 36 5.06 -8.60 -7.66
N VAL A 37 5.38 -8.78 -6.39
CA VAL A 37 4.86 -7.96 -5.29
C VAL A 37 5.91 -6.93 -4.85
N LEU A 38 5.52 -5.67 -4.80
CA LEU A 38 6.39 -4.53 -4.48
C LEU A 38 5.70 -3.56 -3.52
N GLY A 39 6.44 -2.57 -3.05
CA GLY A 39 5.93 -1.47 -2.22
C GLY A 39 6.21 -1.67 -0.74
N LEU A 40 5.32 -1.16 0.10
CA LEU A 40 5.51 -1.03 1.54
C LEU A 40 4.33 -1.58 2.33
N ILE A 41 4.65 -2.23 3.45
CA ILE A 41 3.70 -2.50 4.52
C ILE A 41 4.15 -1.87 5.83
N SER A 42 3.19 -1.57 6.72
CA SER A 42 3.41 -0.81 7.94
C SER A 42 3.14 -1.66 9.19
N PRO A 43 3.97 -2.68 9.49
CA PRO A 43 3.74 -3.56 10.62
C PRO A 43 3.83 -2.82 11.95
N ARG A 44 2.94 -3.20 12.87
CA ARG A 44 2.91 -2.69 14.23
C ARG A 44 4.12 -3.14 15.04
N VAL A 45 4.56 -2.27 15.93
CA VAL A 45 5.64 -2.52 16.88
C VAL A 45 5.09 -2.43 18.30
N TYR A 46 5.30 -3.49 19.07
CA TYR A 46 4.82 -3.62 20.43
C TYR A 46 6.00 -3.71 21.41
N GLU A 47 5.84 -3.12 22.58
CA GLU A 47 6.69 -3.33 23.75
C GLU A 47 5.80 -3.96 24.84
N GLY A 48 5.92 -5.27 25.05
CA GLY A 48 4.91 -6.04 25.79
C GLY A 48 3.56 -6.03 25.07
N ASP A 49 2.51 -5.61 25.76
CA ASP A 49 1.15 -5.44 25.20
C ASP A 49 0.88 -4.04 24.65
N ARG A 50 1.80 -3.09 24.89
CA ARG A 50 1.65 -1.69 24.45
C ARG A 50 2.10 -1.54 23.01
N LEU A 51 1.20 -1.07 22.15
CA LEU A 51 1.55 -0.60 20.80
C LEU A 51 2.40 0.67 20.91
N ILE A 52 3.66 0.60 20.51
CA ILE A 52 4.61 1.72 20.60
C ILE A 52 4.83 2.43 19.26
N GLY A 53 4.37 1.89 18.15
CA GLY A 53 4.50 2.53 16.85
C GLY A 53 4.42 1.56 15.68
N TYR A 54 5.01 1.97 14.56
CA TYR A 54 4.95 1.25 13.29
C TYR A 54 6.32 1.31 12.62
N ASP A 55 6.69 0.23 11.93
CA ASP A 55 7.81 0.22 11.00
C ASP A 55 7.31 0.32 9.58
N LEU A 56 8.17 0.73 8.64
CA LEU A 56 8.00 0.45 7.23
C LEU A 56 8.85 -0.76 6.85
N LEU A 57 8.25 -1.71 6.13
CA LEU A 57 8.91 -2.86 5.55
C LEU A 57 8.82 -2.79 4.03
N SER A 58 9.97 -2.85 3.35
CA SER A 58 10.05 -2.97 1.90
C SER A 58 9.76 -4.41 1.47
N LEU A 59 8.81 -4.57 0.54
CA LEU A 59 8.49 -5.88 -0.04
C LEU A 59 9.53 -6.34 -1.07
N SER A 60 10.31 -5.42 -1.63
CA SER A 60 11.35 -5.77 -2.61
C SER A 60 12.68 -6.21 -1.97
N THR A 61 13.02 -5.65 -0.80
CA THR A 61 14.32 -5.90 -0.15
C THR A 61 14.22 -6.62 1.19
N GLY A 62 13.04 -6.67 1.80
CA GLY A 62 12.86 -7.13 3.18
C GLY A 62 13.45 -6.19 4.23
N GLU A 63 14.03 -5.06 3.83
CA GLU A 63 14.57 -4.06 4.75
C GLU A 63 13.44 -3.39 5.54
N ARG A 64 13.67 -3.17 6.84
CA ARG A 64 12.73 -2.56 7.76
C ARG A 64 13.32 -1.32 8.40
N ARG A 65 12.55 -0.24 8.49
CA ARG A 65 12.93 1.01 9.17
C ARG A 65 11.83 1.52 10.11
N PRO A 66 12.16 2.08 11.28
CA PRO A 66 11.18 2.72 12.15
C PRO A 66 10.49 3.90 11.46
N LEU A 67 9.17 3.80 11.25
CA LEU A 67 8.38 4.87 10.65
C LEU A 67 8.00 5.91 11.69
N CYS A 68 7.40 5.42 12.77
CA CYS A 68 6.92 6.25 13.85
C CYS A 68 6.88 5.49 15.16
N ARG A 69 6.96 6.26 16.25
CA ARG A 69 6.96 5.79 17.62
C ARG A 69 6.21 6.77 18.50
N VAL A 70 5.74 6.29 19.64
CA VAL A 70 5.27 7.18 20.72
C VAL A 70 6.41 8.15 21.09
N PRO A 71 6.12 9.40 21.50
CA PRO A 71 7.16 10.41 21.70
C PRO A 71 8.29 9.95 22.65
N GLU A 72 7.95 9.18 23.69
CA GLU A 72 8.94 8.62 24.65
C GLU A 72 9.87 7.54 24.07
N ARG A 73 9.65 7.11 22.82
CA ARG A 73 10.44 6.11 22.08
C ARG A 73 10.93 6.66 20.73
N ALA A 74 10.73 7.94 20.46
CA ALA A 74 11.25 8.57 19.25
C ALA A 74 12.75 8.84 19.39
N GLU A 75 13.45 8.80 18.26
CA GLU A 75 14.91 8.96 18.20
C GLU A 75 15.27 10.29 17.53
N GLY A 76 16.26 11.01 18.07
CA GLY A 76 16.78 12.24 17.45
C GLY A 76 15.70 13.25 17.06
N ASP A 77 15.79 13.77 15.84
CA ASP A 77 14.96 14.89 15.33
C ASP A 77 13.67 14.41 14.64
N TRP A 78 13.01 13.40 15.18
CA TRP A 78 11.74 12.93 14.62
C TRP A 78 10.65 13.98 14.73
N LEU A 79 9.82 14.04 13.69
CA LEU A 79 8.86 15.11 13.48
C LEU A 79 7.52 14.78 14.15
N SER A 80 6.99 15.73 14.89
CA SER A 80 5.62 15.69 15.42
C SER A 80 4.70 16.51 14.53
N TYR A 81 3.54 15.96 14.19
CA TYR A 81 2.57 16.62 13.31
C TYR A 81 1.27 16.91 14.06
N GLY A 82 1.13 18.16 14.51
CA GLY A 82 -0.08 18.63 15.19
C GLY A 82 -0.47 17.76 16.38
N ARG A 83 -1.68 17.19 16.35
CA ARG A 83 -2.24 16.33 17.41
C ARG A 83 -2.06 14.82 17.14
N LEU A 84 -1.17 14.42 16.25
CA LEU A 84 -0.87 13.00 16.05
C LEU A 84 -0.15 12.43 17.28
N HIS A 85 -0.50 11.19 17.64
CA HIS A 85 0.03 10.50 18.82
C HIS A 85 1.50 10.05 18.67
N TYR A 86 2.03 10.08 17.46
CA TYR A 86 3.37 9.57 17.16
C TYR A 86 4.27 10.68 16.64
N ALA A 87 5.57 10.54 16.91
CA ALA A 87 6.62 11.23 16.20
C ALA A 87 7.12 10.34 15.06
N PHE A 88 7.52 10.95 13.94
CA PHE A 88 7.78 10.28 12.67
C PHE A 88 9.22 10.51 12.18
N SER A 89 9.82 9.46 11.64
CA SER A 89 11.15 9.52 11.04
C SER A 89 11.09 10.15 9.65
N SER A 90 11.72 11.32 9.50
CA SER A 90 11.88 11.97 8.19
C SER A 90 12.72 11.12 7.23
N GLU A 91 13.67 10.35 7.76
CA GLU A 91 14.48 9.42 6.98
C GLU A 91 13.63 8.26 6.44
N ALA A 92 12.77 7.68 7.28
CA ALA A 92 11.87 6.60 6.86
C ALA A 92 10.89 7.08 5.79
N PHE A 93 10.39 8.32 5.86
CA PHE A 93 9.59 8.90 4.78
C PHE A 93 10.39 9.04 3.48
N ARG A 94 11.62 9.60 3.52
CA ARG A 94 12.45 9.73 2.30
C ARG A 94 12.75 8.37 1.69
N TRP A 95 13.10 7.39 2.52
CA TRP A 95 13.38 6.03 2.07
C TRP A 95 12.12 5.36 1.50
N GLY A 96 10.99 5.44 2.20
CA GLY A 96 9.72 4.85 1.76
C GLY A 96 9.19 5.45 0.46
N ASN A 97 9.27 6.77 0.28
CA ASN A 97 8.89 7.39 -0.99
C ASN A 97 9.74 6.87 -2.15
N ARG A 98 11.07 6.73 -1.97
CA ARG A 98 11.94 6.13 -3.00
C ARG A 98 11.54 4.70 -3.35
N ILE A 99 11.27 3.85 -2.35
CA ILE A 99 10.80 2.48 -2.58
C ILE A 99 9.51 2.46 -3.42
N LEU A 100 8.56 3.36 -3.12
CA LEU A 100 7.31 3.46 -3.88
C LEU A 100 7.51 4.05 -5.28
N GLU A 101 8.44 4.99 -5.46
CA GLU A 101 8.80 5.56 -6.77
C GLU A 101 9.48 4.52 -7.66
N ASP A 102 10.41 3.73 -7.11
CA ASP A 102 11.05 2.61 -7.81
C ASP A 102 10.00 1.57 -8.20
N ALA A 103 9.15 1.16 -7.25
CA ALA A 103 8.03 0.24 -7.51
C ALA A 103 7.06 0.78 -8.56
N ALA A 104 6.80 2.09 -8.56
CA ALA A 104 6.00 2.74 -9.58
C ALA A 104 6.67 2.55 -10.95
N GLY A 105 7.98 2.79 -11.08
CA GLY A 105 8.75 2.58 -12.31
C GLY A 105 8.59 1.19 -12.93
N GLU A 106 8.35 0.18 -12.09
CA GLU A 106 8.15 -1.21 -12.51
C GLU A 106 6.69 -1.58 -12.82
N MET A 107 5.73 -0.67 -12.61
CA MET A 107 4.30 -0.93 -12.85
C MET A 107 4.02 -1.41 -14.28
N GLY A 108 3.35 -2.56 -14.36
CA GLY A 108 3.02 -3.25 -15.60
C GLY A 108 2.26 -4.55 -15.32
N GLU A 109 2.01 -5.34 -16.35
CA GLU A 109 1.36 -6.66 -16.20
C GLU A 109 2.11 -7.54 -15.19
N GLY A 110 1.38 -8.20 -14.29
CA GLY A 110 1.95 -9.07 -13.26
C GLY A 110 2.56 -8.36 -12.05
N VAL A 111 2.58 -7.01 -12.01
CA VAL A 111 3.10 -6.24 -10.89
C VAL A 111 1.98 -5.74 -9.98
N ILE A 112 2.15 -5.93 -8.67
CA ILE A 112 1.22 -5.47 -7.64
C ILE A 112 1.99 -4.68 -6.59
N VAL A 113 1.59 -3.42 -6.38
CA VAL A 113 2.25 -2.53 -5.41
C VAL A 113 1.37 -2.28 -4.19
N PHE A 114 1.90 -2.49 -3.00
CA PHE A 114 1.22 -2.22 -1.73
C PHE A 114 1.61 -0.85 -1.16
N ILE A 115 0.61 -0.12 -0.68
CA ILE A 115 0.73 1.12 0.07
C ILE A 115 -0.11 0.97 1.34
N ASP A 116 0.51 0.49 2.43
CA ASP A 116 -0.18 0.31 3.71
C ASP A 116 -0.21 1.59 4.54
N GLU A 117 -1.35 1.85 5.16
CA GLU A 117 -1.64 2.99 6.03
C GLU A 117 -1.56 4.36 5.35
N PHE A 118 -2.20 4.54 4.19
CA PHE A 118 -2.51 5.89 3.68
C PHE A 118 -3.34 6.64 4.72
N GLY A 119 -2.70 7.59 5.39
CA GLY A 119 -3.14 8.16 6.65
C GLY A 119 -3.45 9.64 6.56
N ARG A 120 -3.50 10.27 7.73
CA ARG A 120 -3.78 11.71 7.84
C ARG A 120 -2.66 12.57 7.24
N LEU A 121 -1.41 12.10 7.27
CA LEU A 121 -0.30 12.84 6.67
C LEU A 121 -0.39 12.80 5.15
N GLU A 122 -0.62 11.63 4.58
CA GLU A 122 -0.76 11.46 3.14
C GLU A 122 -1.98 12.20 2.59
N ALA A 123 -3.07 12.26 3.36
CA ALA A 123 -4.23 13.08 3.01
C ALA A 123 -3.90 14.58 2.91
N LEU A 124 -2.93 15.06 3.69
CA LEU A 124 -2.40 16.43 3.66
C LEU A 124 -1.19 16.58 2.72
N GLU A 125 -0.94 15.58 1.86
CA GLU A 125 0.16 15.58 0.88
C GLU A 125 1.55 15.54 1.53
N LEU A 126 1.63 15.01 2.74
CA LEU A 126 2.84 14.80 3.52
C LEU A 126 3.18 13.29 3.63
N GLY A 127 4.27 12.96 4.32
CA GLY A 127 4.64 11.58 4.60
C GLY A 127 4.97 10.80 3.33
N LEU A 128 4.24 9.72 3.06
CA LEU A 128 4.42 8.85 1.89
C LEU A 128 3.61 9.29 0.65
N TYR A 129 3.00 10.47 0.67
CA TYR A 129 2.12 10.91 -0.41
C TYR A 129 2.78 10.92 -1.79
N GLY A 130 4.03 11.39 -1.89
CA GLY A 130 4.75 11.48 -3.16
C GLY A 130 4.88 10.13 -3.85
N GLY A 131 5.35 9.11 -3.12
CA GLY A 131 5.45 7.74 -3.58
C GLY A 131 4.09 7.09 -3.83
N ALA A 132 3.11 7.33 -2.95
CA ALA A 132 1.74 6.85 -3.14
C ALA A 132 1.11 7.39 -4.44
N MET A 133 1.37 8.66 -4.76
CA MET A 133 0.96 9.33 -6.00
C MET A 133 1.74 8.79 -7.21
N ALA A 134 3.05 8.56 -7.09
CA ALA A 134 3.86 7.96 -8.15
C ALA A 134 3.32 6.57 -8.55
N VAL A 135 2.94 5.74 -7.58
CA VAL A 135 2.30 4.44 -7.85
C VAL A 135 0.94 4.61 -8.54
N ALA A 136 0.14 5.58 -8.10
CA ALA A 136 -1.14 5.88 -8.75
C ALA A 136 -0.95 6.30 -10.21
N GLU A 137 0.02 7.15 -10.50
CA GLU A 137 0.42 7.52 -11.86
C GLU A 137 0.87 6.29 -12.67
N GLY A 138 1.63 5.38 -12.04
CA GLY A 138 2.11 4.14 -12.63
C GLY A 138 1.00 3.18 -13.08
N LEU A 139 -0.19 3.21 -12.45
CA LEU A 139 -1.34 2.39 -12.86
C LEU A 139 -1.76 2.60 -14.32
N ARG A 140 -1.42 3.74 -14.93
CA ARG A 140 -1.68 3.97 -16.36
C ARG A 140 -0.92 3.00 -17.26
N ARG A 141 0.21 2.43 -16.80
CA ARG A 141 0.99 1.41 -17.51
C ARG A 141 0.48 -0.02 -17.33
N GLY A 142 -0.45 -0.25 -16.40
CA GLY A 142 -0.96 -1.58 -16.08
C GLY A 142 -0.69 -1.98 -14.64
N GLY A 143 -0.82 -3.27 -14.33
CA GLY A 143 -0.62 -3.82 -12.98
C GLY A 143 -1.76 -3.53 -12.02
N ALA A 144 -1.49 -3.67 -10.73
CA ALA A 144 -2.43 -3.29 -9.68
C ALA A 144 -1.74 -2.58 -8.52
N ALA A 145 -2.51 -1.79 -7.77
CA ALA A 145 -2.05 -1.16 -6.54
C ALA A 145 -3.08 -1.35 -5.43
N ILE A 146 -2.60 -1.67 -4.23
CA ILE A 146 -3.42 -1.87 -3.05
C ILE A 146 -3.10 -0.79 -2.03
N TYR A 147 -4.06 0.09 -1.79
CA TYR A 147 -3.97 1.13 -0.78
C TYR A 147 -4.77 0.69 0.43
N THR A 148 -4.20 0.78 1.63
CA THR A 148 -4.98 0.64 2.85
C THR A 148 -5.21 1.98 3.51
N CYS A 149 -6.41 2.22 4.03
CA CYS A 149 -6.74 3.48 4.70
C CYS A 149 -7.81 3.30 5.77
N ARG A 150 -8.09 4.38 6.50
CA ARG A 150 -9.22 4.44 7.45
C ARG A 150 -10.52 4.76 6.71
N ASP A 151 -11.66 4.40 7.30
CA ASP A 151 -12.98 4.62 6.67
C ASP A 151 -13.17 6.08 6.22
N ASN A 152 -12.68 7.04 7.01
CA ASN A 152 -12.83 8.48 6.73
C ASN A 152 -11.84 9.01 5.66
N LEU A 153 -10.99 8.17 5.08
CA LEU A 153 -9.99 8.56 4.08
C LEU A 153 -10.23 7.92 2.71
N ILE A 154 -11.30 7.12 2.56
CA ILE A 154 -11.62 6.43 1.30
C ILE A 154 -11.72 7.44 0.14
N GLU A 155 -12.51 8.50 0.31
CA GLU A 155 -12.73 9.50 -0.74
C GLU A 155 -11.43 10.20 -1.17
N ARG A 156 -10.52 10.44 -0.22
CA ARG A 156 -9.22 11.05 -0.51
C ARG A 156 -8.33 10.11 -1.32
N VAL A 157 -8.33 8.81 -1.02
CA VAL A 157 -7.61 7.81 -1.82
C VAL A 157 -8.24 7.67 -3.20
N GLU A 158 -9.56 7.70 -3.31
CA GLU A 158 -10.24 7.67 -4.62
C GLU A 158 -9.96 8.90 -5.47
N GLU A 159 -9.86 10.07 -4.87
CA GLU A 159 -9.45 11.29 -5.56
C GLU A 159 -8.02 11.16 -6.10
N LEU A 160 -7.09 10.64 -5.30
CA LEU A 160 -5.73 10.32 -5.73
C LEU A 160 -5.71 9.32 -6.90
N LEU A 161 -6.63 8.36 -6.94
CA LEU A 161 -6.70 7.35 -8.00
C LEU A 161 -7.50 7.79 -9.24
N ARG A 162 -8.28 8.87 -9.14
CA ARG A 162 -9.21 9.33 -10.19
C ARG A 162 -8.47 9.63 -11.49
N GLY A 163 -8.88 8.97 -12.57
CA GLY A 163 -8.26 9.14 -13.90
C GLY A 163 -6.88 8.51 -14.06
N ARG A 164 -6.42 7.72 -13.06
CA ARG A 164 -5.13 7.00 -13.09
C ARG A 164 -5.31 5.48 -13.11
N ALA A 165 -6.34 4.99 -12.42
CA ALA A 165 -6.76 3.59 -12.47
C ALA A 165 -7.95 3.40 -13.44
N ARG A 166 -8.02 2.24 -14.10
CA ARG A 166 -9.22 1.86 -14.90
C ARG A 166 -10.41 1.57 -14.02
N ARG A 167 -10.15 0.99 -12.85
CA ARG A 167 -11.15 0.61 -11.88
C ARG A 167 -10.59 0.80 -10.49
N VAL A 168 -11.39 1.37 -9.60
CA VAL A 168 -11.11 1.48 -8.18
C VAL A 168 -12.15 0.63 -7.45
N LEU A 169 -11.69 -0.33 -6.66
CA LEU A 169 -12.53 -1.26 -5.91
C LEU A 169 -12.31 -1.05 -4.42
N ARG A 170 -13.36 -1.23 -3.63
CA ARG A 170 -13.31 -1.09 -2.16
C ARG A 170 -13.56 -2.44 -1.52
N HIS A 171 -12.70 -2.84 -0.58
CA HIS A 171 -12.86 -4.08 0.17
C HIS A 171 -12.65 -3.86 1.66
N ARG A 172 -13.37 -4.64 2.47
CA ARG A 172 -13.09 -4.78 3.90
C ARG A 172 -12.00 -5.83 4.11
N PRO A 173 -11.26 -5.81 5.23
CA PRO A 173 -10.15 -6.75 5.47
C PRO A 173 -10.53 -8.23 5.53
N HIS A 174 -11.82 -8.57 5.68
CA HIS A 174 -12.29 -9.96 5.70
C HIS A 174 -12.54 -10.55 4.30
N ASP A 175 -12.54 -9.75 3.23
CA ASP A 175 -12.87 -10.18 1.87
C ASP A 175 -11.64 -10.53 1.02
N ILE A 176 -10.81 -11.45 1.52
CA ILE A 176 -9.58 -11.88 0.79
C ILE A 176 -9.91 -12.47 -0.58
N GLN A 177 -10.96 -13.30 -0.64
CA GLN A 177 -11.35 -13.99 -1.87
C GLN A 177 -11.91 -13.01 -2.90
N GLY A 178 -12.64 -11.98 -2.48
CA GLY A 178 -13.05 -10.89 -3.37
C GLY A 178 -11.85 -10.15 -3.96
N ILE A 179 -10.88 -9.78 -3.12
CA ILE A 179 -9.66 -9.09 -3.56
C ILE A 179 -8.88 -9.95 -4.57
N LEU A 180 -8.65 -11.22 -4.27
CA LEU A 180 -7.93 -12.15 -5.15
C LEU A 180 -8.65 -12.38 -6.48
N ARG A 181 -10.00 -12.45 -6.49
CA ARG A 181 -10.77 -12.54 -7.73
C ARG A 181 -10.57 -11.29 -8.59
N CYS A 182 -10.56 -10.11 -8.00
CA CYS A 182 -10.33 -8.86 -8.73
C CYS A 182 -8.95 -8.85 -9.41
N LEU A 183 -7.92 -9.26 -8.69
CA LEU A 183 -6.55 -9.34 -9.20
C LEU A 183 -6.35 -10.47 -10.23
N GLY A 184 -7.04 -11.60 -10.09
CA GLY A 184 -6.95 -12.74 -11.02
C GLY A 184 -7.76 -12.58 -12.33
N SER A 185 -8.81 -11.76 -12.33
CA SER A 185 -9.69 -11.56 -13.51
C SER A 185 -9.02 -10.78 -14.66
N GLY A 186 -7.86 -10.16 -14.40
CA GLY A 186 -7.04 -9.47 -15.39
C GLY A 186 -6.01 -10.37 -16.07
N SER A 187 -5.42 -11.32 -15.34
CA SER A 187 -4.32 -12.17 -15.83
C SER A 187 -4.78 -13.48 -16.49
N LEU A 188 -5.94 -14.02 -16.09
CA LEU A 188 -6.48 -15.28 -16.66
C LEU A 188 -7.12 -15.14 -18.05
N ARG A 189 -7.04 -13.97 -18.70
CA ARG A 189 -7.54 -13.81 -20.06
C ARG A 189 -6.59 -14.31 -21.16
N ASN A 190 -5.37 -14.74 -20.82
CA ASN A 190 -4.40 -15.18 -21.84
C ASN A 190 -3.90 -16.62 -21.72
N THR A 191 -4.43 -17.42 -20.79
CA THR A 191 -4.28 -18.88 -20.88
C THR A 191 -5.45 -19.42 -21.68
N ARG A 192 -5.42 -19.19 -23.00
CA ARG A 192 -6.05 -20.16 -23.91
C ARG A 192 -5.43 -21.50 -23.54
N LEU A 193 -6.26 -22.40 -23.05
CA LEU A 193 -6.04 -23.83 -23.14
C LEU A 193 -5.74 -24.11 -24.61
N GLU A 194 -4.45 -24.18 -24.97
CA GLU A 194 -4.06 -24.95 -26.14
C GLU A 194 -4.41 -26.40 -25.82
N ALA A 195 -5.32 -26.92 -26.63
CA ALA A 195 -5.71 -28.29 -26.62
C ALA A 195 -4.50 -29.18 -26.89
N PHE A 196 -4.29 -30.17 -26.02
CA PHE A 196 -3.75 -31.48 -26.36
C PHE A 196 -4.52 -32.52 -25.55
#